data_AF-A0A6I6FGV6-F1
#
_entry.id   AF-A0A6I6FGV6-F1
#
_cell.length_a   1.000
_cell.length_b   1.000
_cell.length_c   1.000
_cell.angle_alpha   90.00
_cell.angle_beta   90.00
_cell.angle_gamma   90.00
#
_symmetry.space_group_name_H-M   'P 1'
#
loop_
_entity.id
_entity.type
_entity.pdbx_description
1 polymer ?
#
loop_
_entity_poly.entity_id
_entity_poly.type
_entity_poly.pdbx_seq_one_letter_code
_entity_poly.pdbx_strand_id
1 'polypeptide(L)'
;MPNPKAVMLGGQMDPLAGFSQAVGNLKRLLAEVPGTALLRADLAAFGALAHGAVFTAFGATSSVRHIVPPGQAAKRSTGGPNSPSVLLPELMDFFLGETLAKRFAAGLAPVCRCAACDGLVLDTFIDNHWQVPVAAHNAAVLMEWLRTMDAVEPAGRPAWWQQRCRRAVDRYPVLNAELDHPGFSAFRVPAQLLQWAQTPVASQTASAARPVAGVERGEV
;
A
#
# COMPACT_ATOMS: atom_id res chain seq x y z
N MET A 1 -7.21 27.31 7.92
CA MET A 1 -6.88 25.90 7.62
C MET A 1 -6.77 25.14 8.92
N PRO A 2 -7.29 23.91 9.04
CA PRO A 2 -6.93 23.04 10.16
C PRO A 2 -5.41 22.88 10.23
N ASN A 3 -4.83 22.88 11.43
CA ASN A 3 -3.40 22.59 11.58
C ASN A 3 -3.10 21.18 11.06
N PRO A 4 -1.98 20.97 10.33
CA PRO A 4 -1.56 19.63 9.92
C PRO A 4 -1.27 18.74 11.13
N LYS A 5 -1.69 17.48 11.09
CA LYS A 5 -1.34 16.45 12.08
C LYS A 5 -0.61 15.33 11.38
N ALA A 6 0.48 14.84 11.98
CA ALA A 6 1.14 13.64 11.51
C ALA A 6 0.78 12.46 12.41
N VAL A 7 0.36 11.35 11.80
CA VAL A 7 0.12 10.08 12.48
C VAL A 7 1.11 9.06 11.93
N MET A 8 1.65 8.26 12.84
CA MET A 8 2.52 7.13 12.52
C MET A 8 1.96 5.91 13.26
N LEU A 9 1.72 4.82 12.54
CA LEU A 9 1.12 3.64 13.14
C LEU A 9 2.20 2.78 13.80
N GLY A 10 2.07 2.58 15.11
CA GLY A 10 2.96 1.75 15.90
C GLY A 10 2.50 0.29 15.92
N GLY A 11 3.41 -0.64 15.66
CA GLY A 11 3.15 -2.07 15.71
C GLY A 11 4.40 -2.89 15.39
N GLN A 12 4.40 -4.15 15.78
CA GLN A 12 5.42 -5.09 15.33
C GLN A 12 5.08 -5.55 13.92
N MET A 13 6.08 -5.62 13.03
CA MET A 13 5.87 -5.90 11.61
C MET A 13 4.88 -4.87 11.02
N ASP A 14 3.89 -5.33 10.26
CA ASP A 14 2.84 -4.49 9.68
C ASP A 14 1.73 -4.17 10.70
N PRO A 15 1.57 -2.90 11.13
CA PRO A 15 0.56 -2.49 12.11
C PRO A 15 -0.87 -2.61 11.59
N LEU A 16 -1.10 -2.65 10.26
CA LEU A 16 -2.42 -2.82 9.66
C LEU A 16 -2.82 -4.29 9.50
N ALA A 17 -1.85 -5.20 9.48
CA ALA A 17 -2.12 -6.65 9.45
C ALA A 17 -2.49 -7.22 10.83
N GLY A 18 -2.09 -6.56 11.91
CA GLY A 18 -2.24 -7.08 13.28
C GLY A 18 -3.68 -7.11 13.81
N PHE A 19 -4.59 -6.30 13.26
CA PHE A 19 -5.97 -6.20 13.72
C PHE A 19 -6.94 -6.09 12.54
N SER A 20 -8.05 -6.83 12.59
CA SER A 20 -9.06 -6.86 11.51
C SER A 20 -9.74 -5.51 11.26
N GLN A 21 -9.75 -4.63 12.26
CA GLN A 21 -10.34 -3.29 12.18
C GLN A 21 -9.32 -2.19 11.84
N ALA A 22 -8.03 -2.50 11.70
CA ALA A 22 -6.99 -1.48 11.58
C ALA A 22 -7.17 -0.58 10.35
N VAL A 23 -7.47 -1.16 9.18
CA VAL A 23 -7.75 -0.40 7.96
C VAL A 23 -9.02 0.45 8.10
N GLY A 24 -10.09 -0.11 8.66
CA GLY A 24 -11.34 0.62 8.91
C GLY A 24 -11.15 1.81 9.85
N ASN A 25 -10.40 1.61 10.94
CA ASN A 25 -10.09 2.65 11.91
C ASN A 25 -9.21 3.74 11.32
N LEU A 26 -8.23 3.40 10.48
CA LEU A 26 -7.43 4.39 9.76
C LEU A 26 -8.30 5.24 8.83
N LYS A 27 -9.20 4.62 8.06
CA LYS A 27 -10.14 5.35 7.19
C LYS A 27 -11.03 6.30 7.99
N ARG A 28 -11.56 5.83 9.11
CA ARG A 28 -12.38 6.65 10.02
C ARG A 28 -11.60 7.85 10.56
N LEU A 29 -10.37 7.62 11.03
CA LEU A 29 -9.49 8.68 11.52
C LEU A 29 -9.27 9.77 10.46
N LEU A 30 -8.98 9.37 9.22
CA LEU A 30 -8.74 10.31 8.12
C LEU A 30 -9.99 11.11 7.74
N ALA A 31 -11.18 10.50 7.83
CA ALA A 31 -12.46 11.16 7.58
C ALA A 31 -12.86 12.13 8.71
N GLU A 32 -12.65 11.73 9.97
CA GLU A 32 -13.06 12.51 11.15
C GLU A 32 -12.05 13.61 11.52
N VAL A 33 -10.79 13.48 11.10
CA VAL A 33 -9.71 14.42 11.44
C VAL A 33 -9.07 14.99 10.17
N PRO A 34 -9.67 16.04 9.55
CA PRO A 34 -9.10 16.70 8.39
C PRO A 34 -7.70 17.26 8.66
N GLY A 35 -6.85 17.28 7.64
CA GLY A 35 -5.45 17.74 7.79
C GLY A 35 -4.49 16.68 8.34
N THR A 36 -4.91 15.41 8.40
CA THR A 36 -4.06 14.31 8.87
C THR A 36 -3.16 13.78 7.75
N ALA A 37 -1.89 13.59 8.05
CA ALA A 37 -0.89 12.94 7.22
C ALA A 37 -0.50 11.59 7.83
N LEU A 38 -0.26 10.59 6.98
CA LEU A 38 0.26 9.29 7.41
C LEU A 38 1.75 9.18 7.07
N LEU A 39 2.61 9.18 8.08
CA LEU A 39 4.06 9.06 7.91
C LEU A 39 4.54 7.68 8.33
N ARG A 40 5.73 7.31 7.84
CA ARG A 40 6.36 6.02 8.16
C ARG A 40 5.38 4.89 7.85
N ALA A 41 4.98 4.84 6.57
CA ALA A 41 4.07 3.84 6.05
C ALA A 41 4.72 3.04 4.92
N ASP A 42 4.14 1.89 4.63
CA ASP A 42 4.35 1.11 3.42
C ASP A 42 3.31 1.53 2.35
N LEU A 43 2.73 0.57 1.63
CA LEU A 43 1.67 0.82 0.66
C LEU A 43 0.39 1.41 1.28
N ALA A 44 0.22 1.33 2.61
CA ALA A 44 -0.82 2.06 3.33
C ALA A 44 -0.80 3.57 3.06
N ALA A 45 0.34 4.13 2.65
CA ALA A 45 0.45 5.51 2.18
C ALA A 45 -0.57 5.84 1.08
N PHE A 46 -0.82 4.93 0.14
CA PHE A 46 -1.80 5.13 -0.94
C PHE A 46 -3.23 4.98 -0.45
N GLY A 47 -3.50 4.00 0.42
CA GLY A 47 -4.80 3.87 1.07
C GLY A 47 -5.16 5.12 1.87
N ALA A 48 -4.20 5.69 2.59
CA ALA A 48 -4.41 6.93 3.33
C ALA A 48 -4.66 8.13 2.41
N LEU A 49 -3.88 8.31 1.33
CA LEU A 49 -4.14 9.38 0.34
C LEU A 49 -5.52 9.22 -0.32
N ALA A 50 -5.89 8.00 -0.68
CA ALA A 50 -7.20 7.70 -1.25
C ALA A 50 -8.35 8.04 -0.31
N HIS A 51 -8.11 8.05 1.00
CA HIS A 51 -9.10 8.31 2.04
C HIS A 51 -8.95 9.67 2.73
N GLY A 52 -8.24 10.63 2.10
CA GLY A 52 -8.25 12.04 2.53
C GLY A 52 -7.05 12.48 3.36
N ALA A 53 -5.99 11.67 3.45
CA ALA A 53 -4.73 12.15 4.01
C ALA A 53 -4.17 13.32 3.18
N VAL A 54 -3.69 14.38 3.83
CA VAL A 54 -3.18 15.57 3.13
C VAL A 54 -1.82 15.35 2.48
N PHE A 55 -1.01 14.48 3.05
CA PHE A 55 0.19 13.92 2.43
C PHE A 55 0.57 12.63 3.15
N THR A 56 1.48 11.86 2.57
CA THR A 56 2.01 10.64 3.19
C THR A 56 3.50 10.51 2.97
N ALA A 57 4.15 9.65 3.77
CA ALA A 57 5.56 9.32 3.59
C ALA A 57 5.77 7.80 3.57
N PHE A 58 6.29 7.32 2.44
CA PHE A 58 6.68 5.94 2.26
C PHE A 58 8.11 5.70 2.77
N GLY A 59 8.33 4.61 3.50
CA GLY A 59 9.65 4.23 3.96
C GLY A 59 10.50 3.54 2.88
N ALA A 60 11.66 4.10 2.51
CA ALA A 60 12.54 3.52 1.49
C ALA A 60 12.97 2.07 1.79
N THR A 61 13.25 1.74 3.06
CA THR A 61 13.57 0.39 3.54
C THR A 61 12.48 -0.14 4.47
N SER A 62 12.42 -1.45 4.67
CA SER A 62 11.46 -2.09 5.58
C SER A 62 11.53 -1.51 7.01
N SER A 63 12.74 -1.22 7.52
CA SER A 63 12.94 -0.67 8.87
C SER A 63 12.41 0.75 9.05
N VAL A 64 12.16 1.48 7.96
CA VAL A 64 11.60 2.84 8.01
C VAL A 64 10.13 2.93 7.59
N ARG A 65 9.48 1.80 7.29
CA ARG A 65 8.05 1.73 6.93
C ARG A 65 7.12 1.56 8.12
N HIS A 66 7.63 1.22 9.30
CA HIS A 66 6.84 0.99 10.51
C HIS A 66 7.53 1.61 11.74
N ILE A 67 6.78 1.75 12.84
CA ILE A 67 7.29 2.18 14.14
C ILE A 67 7.11 1.06 15.15
N VAL A 68 8.19 0.70 15.82
CA VAL A 68 8.12 -0.19 16.98
C VAL A 68 7.66 0.64 18.18
N PRO A 69 6.62 0.22 18.91
CA PRO A 69 6.16 0.94 20.09
C PRO A 69 7.28 1.18 21.11
N PRO A 70 7.31 2.34 21.78
CA PRO A 70 8.29 2.61 22.83
C PRO A 70 8.34 1.49 23.88
N GLY A 71 9.54 1.13 24.33
CA GLY A 71 9.75 0.05 25.30
C GLY A 71 9.70 -1.36 24.73
N GLN A 72 9.48 -1.54 23.42
CA GLN A 72 9.57 -2.86 22.77
C GLN A 72 10.84 -3.00 21.95
N ALA A 73 11.45 -4.19 22.00
CA ALA A 73 12.48 -4.56 21.04
C ALA A 73 11.85 -4.83 19.67
N ALA A 74 12.50 -4.37 18.61
CA ALA A 74 12.09 -4.69 17.25
C ALA A 74 12.21 -6.20 17.02
N LYS A 75 11.14 -6.87 16.57
CA LYS A 75 11.25 -8.23 16.05
C LYS A 75 12.15 -8.21 14.80
N ARG A 76 13.14 -9.08 14.78
CA ARG A 76 14.06 -9.26 13.64
C ARG A 76 14.12 -10.75 13.30
N SER A 77 14.28 -11.08 12.03
CA SER A 77 14.78 -12.40 11.65
C SER A 77 16.23 -12.53 12.10
N THR A 78 16.62 -13.71 12.57
CA THR A 78 18.02 -14.05 12.86
C THR A 78 18.85 -13.87 11.59
N GLY A 79 20.00 -13.18 11.71
CA GLY A 79 20.93 -12.94 10.59
C GLY A 79 20.65 -11.71 9.72
N GLY A 80 19.46 -11.09 9.83
CA GLY A 80 19.07 -9.98 8.94
C GLY A 80 18.91 -10.40 7.47
N PRO A 81 18.29 -9.56 6.63
CA PRO A 81 18.16 -9.87 5.21
C PRO A 81 19.51 -9.66 4.49
N ASN A 82 19.93 -10.68 3.73
CA ASN A 82 21.11 -10.60 2.87
C ASN A 82 20.82 -9.93 1.51
N SER A 83 19.55 -9.69 1.19
CA SER A 83 19.09 -9.01 -0.02
C SER A 83 18.06 -7.91 0.28
N PRO A 84 17.95 -6.88 -0.57
CA PRO A 84 16.97 -5.81 -0.40
C PRO A 84 15.54 -6.29 -0.64
N SER A 85 14.59 -5.49 -0.13
CA SER A 85 13.15 -5.71 -0.24
C SER A 85 12.61 -5.03 -1.51
N VAL A 86 12.27 -5.84 -2.51
CA VAL A 86 11.85 -5.45 -3.85
C VAL A 86 10.32 -5.44 -3.93
N LEU A 87 9.74 -4.33 -4.39
CA LEU A 87 8.32 -4.24 -4.70
C LEU A 87 8.02 -5.06 -5.94
N LEU A 88 7.15 -6.06 -5.81
CA LEU A 88 6.57 -6.78 -6.94
C LEU A 88 5.21 -6.14 -7.26
N PRO A 89 5.10 -5.33 -8.34
CA PRO A 89 3.94 -4.46 -8.53
C PRO A 89 2.61 -5.21 -8.70
N GLU A 90 2.64 -6.37 -9.35
CA GLU A 90 1.45 -7.19 -9.62
C GLU A 90 0.84 -7.81 -8.36
N LEU A 91 1.65 -8.03 -7.32
CA LEU A 91 1.20 -8.57 -6.02
C LEU A 91 1.00 -7.49 -4.96
N MET A 92 1.39 -6.24 -5.24
CA MET A 92 1.37 -5.13 -4.28
C MET A 92 1.99 -5.51 -2.93
N ASP A 93 3.17 -6.14 -2.98
CA ASP A 93 3.90 -6.52 -1.79
C ASP A 93 5.41 -6.50 -2.03
N PHE A 94 6.17 -6.49 -0.95
CA PHE A 94 7.62 -6.49 -0.99
C PHE A 94 8.18 -7.86 -0.59
N PHE A 95 9.09 -8.36 -1.41
CA PHE A 95 9.77 -9.63 -1.17
C PHE A 95 11.28 -9.38 -1.10
N LEU A 96 12.00 -10.22 -0.35
CA LEU A 96 13.46 -10.22 -0.44
C LEU A 96 13.85 -10.65 -1.86
N GLY A 97 14.88 -10.04 -2.44
CA GLY A 97 15.34 -10.40 -3.77
C GLY A 97 15.73 -11.87 -3.89
N GLU A 98 16.34 -12.46 -2.85
CA GLU A 98 16.57 -13.92 -2.79
C GLU A 98 15.27 -14.74 -2.83
N THR A 99 14.18 -14.24 -2.23
CA THR A 99 12.88 -14.92 -2.31
C THR A 99 12.36 -14.88 -3.74
N LEU A 100 12.49 -13.75 -4.44
CA LEU A 100 12.10 -13.66 -5.84
C LEU A 100 12.95 -14.60 -6.72
N ALA A 101 14.28 -14.56 -6.60
CA ALA A 101 15.18 -15.49 -7.30
C ALA A 101 14.81 -16.96 -7.11
N LYS A 102 14.52 -17.36 -5.87
CA LYS A 102 14.09 -18.72 -5.56
C LYS A 102 12.75 -19.08 -6.19
N ARG A 103 11.78 -18.16 -6.13
CA ARG A 103 10.40 -18.39 -6.61
C ARG A 103 10.27 -18.37 -8.12
N PHE A 104 11.14 -17.62 -8.80
CA PHE A 104 11.18 -17.56 -10.25
C PHE A 104 12.25 -18.46 -10.87
N ALA A 105 12.99 -19.25 -10.08
CA ALA A 105 14.07 -20.10 -10.57
C ALA A 105 13.64 -21.08 -11.69
N ALA A 106 12.38 -21.51 -11.69
CA ALA A 106 11.80 -22.42 -12.69
C ALA A 106 10.83 -21.73 -13.66
N GLY A 107 10.69 -20.40 -13.57
CA GLY A 107 9.69 -19.63 -14.34
C GLY A 107 10.27 -18.36 -14.94
N LEU A 108 9.42 -17.57 -15.60
CA LEU A 108 9.81 -16.25 -16.10
C LEU A 108 9.59 -15.20 -15.03
N ALA A 109 10.67 -14.64 -14.53
CA ALA A 109 10.60 -13.49 -13.64
C ALA A 109 10.12 -12.23 -14.39
N PRO A 110 9.33 -11.35 -13.73
CA PRO A 110 8.85 -10.13 -14.33
C PRO A 110 9.98 -9.17 -14.69
N VAL A 111 9.92 -8.64 -15.92
CA VAL A 111 10.81 -7.58 -16.39
C VAL A 111 10.23 -6.23 -16.00
N CYS A 112 11.01 -5.41 -15.27
CA CYS A 112 10.59 -4.08 -14.90
C CYS A 112 11.06 -3.04 -15.92
N ARG A 113 10.12 -2.24 -16.42
CA ARG A 113 10.36 -1.15 -17.39
C ARG A 113 10.29 0.23 -16.76
N CYS A 114 10.41 0.33 -15.43
CA CYS A 114 10.46 1.63 -14.78
C CYS A 114 11.78 2.33 -15.13
N ALA A 115 11.80 3.67 -15.00
CA ALA A 115 12.97 4.49 -15.35
C ALA A 115 14.25 4.13 -14.56
N ALA A 116 14.13 3.44 -13.42
CA ALA A 116 15.27 3.01 -12.61
C ALA A 116 15.79 1.61 -12.99
N CYS A 117 14.93 0.74 -13.54
CA CYS A 117 15.28 -0.64 -13.86
C CYS A 117 15.76 -0.83 -15.29
N ASP A 118 15.34 0.01 -16.24
CA ASP A 118 15.75 -0.07 -17.65
C ASP A 118 15.70 -1.50 -18.25
N GLY A 119 14.63 -2.25 -17.94
CA GLY A 119 14.46 -3.62 -18.43
C GLY A 119 15.11 -4.70 -17.58
N LEU A 120 15.60 -4.39 -16.37
CA LEU A 120 16.07 -5.41 -15.42
C LEU A 120 14.95 -6.35 -14.98
N VAL A 121 15.33 -7.60 -14.74
CA VAL A 121 14.46 -8.66 -14.24
C VAL A 121 14.42 -8.61 -12.71
N LEU A 122 13.23 -8.69 -12.12
CA LEU A 122 13.04 -8.42 -10.69
C LEU A 122 13.64 -9.47 -9.74
N ASP A 123 14.08 -10.61 -10.26
CA ASP A 123 14.73 -11.69 -9.52
C ASP A 123 16.26 -11.54 -9.43
N THR A 124 16.83 -10.51 -10.06
CA THR A 124 18.29 -10.26 -10.09
C THR A 124 18.85 -9.71 -8.77
N PHE A 125 18.01 -9.12 -7.91
CA PHE A 125 18.43 -8.33 -6.75
C PHE A 125 18.80 -9.17 -5.51
N ILE A 126 19.66 -10.17 -5.67
CA ILE A 126 19.91 -11.23 -4.68
C ILE A 126 20.85 -10.88 -3.53
N ASP A 127 21.41 -9.67 -3.50
CA ASP A 127 22.27 -9.24 -2.40
C ASP A 127 22.23 -7.72 -2.15
N ASN A 128 22.79 -7.28 -1.01
CA ASN A 128 22.69 -5.90 -0.54
C ASN A 128 23.40 -4.82 -1.37
N HIS A 129 24.28 -5.16 -2.34
CA HIS A 129 24.82 -4.12 -3.24
C HIS A 129 23.72 -3.50 -4.13
N TRP A 130 22.61 -4.22 -4.32
CA TRP A 130 21.43 -3.74 -5.04
C TRP A 130 20.54 -2.79 -4.23
N GLN A 131 20.88 -2.44 -2.99
CA GLN A 131 19.99 -1.65 -2.13
C GLN A 131 19.59 -0.30 -2.74
N VAL A 132 20.52 0.43 -3.36
CA VAL A 132 20.22 1.71 -4.02
C VAL A 132 19.38 1.52 -5.28
N PRO A 133 19.73 0.64 -6.24
CA PRO A 133 18.88 0.33 -7.38
C PRO A 133 17.46 -0.11 -7.00
N VAL A 134 17.31 -0.96 -5.98
CA VAL A 134 15.99 -1.42 -5.53
C VAL A 134 15.19 -0.29 -4.87
N ALA A 135 15.83 0.60 -4.12
CA ALA A 135 15.16 1.80 -3.61
C ALA A 135 14.65 2.69 -4.75
N ALA A 136 15.44 2.86 -5.82
CA ALA A 136 15.05 3.61 -7.00
C ALA A 136 13.91 2.95 -7.78
N HIS A 137 13.94 1.62 -7.96
CA HIS A 137 12.83 0.83 -8.52
C HIS A 137 11.54 1.02 -7.74
N ASN A 138 11.60 0.79 -6.42
CA ASN A 138 10.45 0.92 -5.54
C ASN A 138 9.88 2.34 -5.64
N ALA A 139 10.72 3.37 -5.56
CA ALA A 139 10.29 4.75 -5.71
C ALA A 139 9.66 5.02 -7.09
N ALA A 140 10.27 4.55 -8.18
CA ALA A 140 9.76 4.76 -9.53
C ALA A 140 8.35 4.18 -9.71
N VAL A 141 8.12 2.95 -9.22
CA VAL A 141 6.80 2.29 -9.24
C VAL A 141 5.78 3.07 -8.40
N LEU A 142 6.14 3.48 -7.19
CA LEU A 142 5.24 4.23 -6.31
C LEU A 142 4.91 5.62 -6.90
N MET A 143 5.89 6.30 -7.50
CA MET A 143 5.66 7.59 -8.15
C MET A 143 4.78 7.46 -9.40
N GLU A 144 4.86 6.34 -10.13
CA GLU A 144 3.90 6.03 -11.19
C GLU A 144 2.49 5.86 -10.63
N TRP A 145 2.33 5.11 -9.54
CA TRP A 145 1.02 4.92 -8.91
C TRP A 145 0.45 6.25 -8.41
N LEU A 146 1.28 7.11 -7.84
CA LEU A 146 0.88 8.44 -7.40
C LEU A 146 0.35 9.28 -8.56
N ARG A 147 1.10 9.34 -9.69
CA ARG A 147 0.64 10.04 -10.90
C ARG A 147 -0.70 9.50 -11.41
N THR A 148 -0.87 8.18 -11.41
CA THR A 148 -2.15 7.58 -11.85
C THR A 148 -3.30 7.88 -10.90
N MET A 149 -3.05 7.94 -9.59
CA MET A 149 -4.07 8.31 -8.60
C MET A 149 -4.40 9.80 -8.63
N ASP A 150 -3.41 10.66 -8.89
CA ASP A 150 -3.62 12.11 -8.98
C ASP A 150 -4.51 12.50 -10.16
N ALA A 151 -4.49 11.71 -11.24
CA ALA A 151 -5.41 11.84 -12.36
C ALA A 151 -6.85 11.39 -12.03
N VAL A 152 -7.10 10.80 -10.86
CA VAL A 152 -8.43 10.41 -10.39
C VAL A 152 -8.99 11.51 -9.48
N GLU A 153 -10.21 11.95 -9.77
CA GLU A 153 -10.97 12.88 -8.93
C GLU A 153 -10.96 12.42 -7.46
N PRO A 154 -10.81 13.33 -6.48
CA PRO A 154 -10.69 12.96 -5.07
C PRO A 154 -11.77 11.98 -4.58
N ALA A 155 -13.02 12.16 -5.01
CA ALA A 155 -14.15 11.30 -4.67
C ALA A 155 -14.05 9.87 -5.26
N GLY A 156 -13.27 9.67 -6.33
CA GLY A 156 -13.04 8.38 -6.98
C GLY A 156 -11.81 7.62 -6.47
N ARG A 157 -10.90 8.29 -5.75
CA ARG A 157 -9.65 7.67 -5.26
C ARG A 157 -9.87 6.45 -4.34
N PRO A 158 -10.88 6.41 -3.44
CA PRO A 158 -11.21 5.19 -2.69
C PRO A 158 -11.51 3.98 -3.57
N ALA A 159 -12.31 4.17 -4.62
CA ALA A 159 -12.68 3.10 -5.56
C ALA A 159 -11.46 2.64 -6.36
N TRP A 160 -10.66 3.59 -6.82
CA TRP A 160 -9.42 3.31 -7.53
C TRP A 160 -8.46 2.45 -6.68
N TRP A 161 -8.24 2.83 -5.41
CA TRP A 161 -7.36 2.08 -4.52
C TRP A 161 -7.90 0.68 -4.24
N GLN A 162 -9.19 0.56 -3.92
CA GLN A 162 -9.84 -0.73 -3.70
C GLN A 162 -9.70 -1.65 -4.91
N GLN A 163 -9.97 -1.14 -6.12
CA GLN A 163 -9.85 -1.92 -7.35
C GLN A 163 -8.40 -2.38 -7.58
N ARG A 164 -7.42 -1.51 -7.29
CA ARG A 164 -6.01 -1.86 -7.38
C ARG A 164 -5.66 -3.01 -6.44
N CYS A 165 -6.08 -2.93 -5.18
CA CYS A 165 -5.88 -4.00 -4.20
C CYS A 165 -6.56 -5.30 -4.61
N ARG A 166 -7.80 -5.25 -5.12
CA ARG A 166 -8.52 -6.43 -5.61
C ARG A 166 -7.75 -7.14 -6.74
N ARG A 167 -7.30 -6.39 -7.74
CA ARG A 167 -6.50 -6.94 -8.85
C ARG A 167 -5.23 -7.64 -8.35
N ALA A 168 -4.57 -7.05 -7.36
CA ALA A 168 -3.39 -7.68 -6.75
C ALA A 168 -3.74 -8.98 -6.02
N VAL A 169 -4.81 -8.98 -5.20
CA VAL A 169 -5.31 -10.19 -4.52
C VAL A 169 -5.64 -11.29 -5.53
N ASP A 170 -6.35 -10.96 -6.61
CA ASP A 170 -6.74 -11.91 -7.66
C ASP A 170 -5.53 -12.46 -8.42
N ARG A 171 -4.40 -11.75 -8.45
CA ARG A 171 -3.17 -12.19 -9.13
C ARG A 171 -2.42 -13.27 -8.36
N TYR A 172 -2.48 -13.29 -7.03
CA TYR A 172 -1.77 -14.30 -6.21
C TYR A 172 -2.04 -15.74 -6.63
N PRO A 173 -3.31 -16.22 -6.74
CA PRO A 173 -3.55 -17.62 -7.13
C PRO A 173 -3.05 -17.93 -8.54
N VAL A 174 -3.17 -17.00 -9.48
CA VAL A 174 -2.71 -17.20 -10.86
C VAL A 174 -1.19 -17.32 -10.92
N LEU A 175 -0.46 -16.37 -10.32
CA LEU A 175 0.99 -16.41 -10.29
C LEU A 175 1.53 -17.62 -9.52
N ASN A 176 0.88 -18.00 -8.41
CA ASN A 176 1.28 -19.20 -7.66
C ASN A 176 1.10 -20.48 -8.48
N ALA A 177 0.07 -20.58 -9.32
CA ALA A 177 -0.12 -21.71 -10.21
C ALA A 177 0.91 -21.72 -11.36
N GLU A 178 1.26 -20.55 -11.91
CA GLU A 178 2.32 -20.41 -12.92
C GLU A 178 3.70 -20.84 -12.38
N LEU A 179 3.93 -20.62 -11.08
CA LEU A 179 5.19 -20.93 -10.38
C LEU A 179 5.09 -22.20 -9.53
N ASP A 180 4.13 -23.09 -9.78
CA ASP A 180 3.96 -24.29 -8.98
C ASP A 180 5.09 -25.29 -9.26
N HIS A 181 6.09 -25.31 -8.38
CA HIS A 181 7.18 -26.27 -8.43
C HIS A 181 7.57 -26.78 -7.03
N PRO A 182 8.00 -28.04 -6.90
CA PRO A 182 8.31 -28.65 -5.61
C PRO A 182 9.36 -27.86 -4.82
N GLY A 183 9.16 -27.77 -3.50
CA GLY A 183 10.17 -27.24 -2.57
C GLY A 183 10.03 -25.77 -2.17
N PHE A 184 9.02 -25.04 -2.67
CA PHE A 184 8.82 -23.62 -2.34
C PHE A 184 7.39 -23.32 -1.90
N SER A 185 7.24 -22.48 -0.87
CA SER A 185 5.93 -22.04 -0.40
C SER A 185 5.33 -20.99 -1.32
N ALA A 186 4.01 -21.08 -1.55
CA ALA A 186 3.23 -20.10 -2.27
C ALA A 186 3.38 -18.68 -1.70
N PHE A 187 3.29 -17.66 -2.56
CA PHE A 187 3.12 -16.29 -2.12
C PHE A 187 1.80 -16.17 -1.36
N ARG A 188 1.83 -15.49 -0.21
CA ARG A 188 0.66 -15.32 0.66
C ARG A 188 0.17 -13.89 0.58
N VAL A 189 -1.13 -13.73 0.40
CA VAL A 189 -1.75 -12.40 0.37
C VAL A 189 -1.61 -11.74 1.75
N PRO A 190 -1.05 -10.52 1.86
CA PRO A 190 -0.99 -9.80 3.12
C PRO A 190 -2.39 -9.49 3.66
N ALA A 191 -2.58 -9.62 4.97
CA ALA A 191 -3.89 -9.39 5.60
C ALA A 191 -4.41 -7.97 5.36
N GLN A 192 -3.54 -6.94 5.39
CA GLN A 192 -3.95 -5.57 5.10
C GLN A 192 -4.40 -5.38 3.65
N LEU A 193 -3.76 -6.07 2.68
CA LEU A 193 -4.15 -6.01 1.28
C LEU A 193 -5.55 -6.57 1.06
N LEU A 194 -5.88 -7.69 1.71
CA LEU A 194 -7.23 -8.25 1.73
C LEU A 194 -8.24 -7.26 2.33
N GLN A 195 -7.91 -6.63 3.46
CA GLN A 195 -8.78 -5.62 4.08
C GLN A 195 -9.06 -4.47 3.11
N TRP A 196 -8.04 -3.90 2.46
CA TRP A 196 -8.23 -2.83 1.46
C TRP A 196 -9.07 -3.29 0.27
N ALA A 197 -8.86 -4.50 -0.23
CA ALA A 197 -9.61 -5.06 -1.35
C ALA A 197 -11.10 -5.28 -1.00
N GLN A 198 -11.40 -5.64 0.24
CA GLN A 198 -12.76 -5.98 0.68
C GLN A 198 -13.53 -4.78 1.23
N THR A 199 -12.85 -3.69 1.62
CA THR A 199 -13.52 -2.59 2.32
C THR A 199 -14.53 -1.89 1.39
N PRO A 200 -15.82 -1.76 1.76
CA PRO A 200 -16.80 -1.07 0.95
C PRO A 200 -16.37 0.35 0.57
N VAL A 201 -16.61 0.71 -0.68
CA VAL A 201 -16.56 2.11 -1.14
C VAL A 201 -17.97 2.62 -1.00
N ALA A 202 -18.16 3.74 -0.29
CA ALA A 202 -19.47 4.35 -0.19
C ALA A 202 -19.98 4.66 -1.60
N SER A 203 -21.13 4.09 -1.97
CA SER A 203 -21.80 4.44 -3.21
C SER A 203 -22.09 5.94 -3.18
N GLN A 204 -21.66 6.66 -4.22
CA GLN A 204 -22.06 8.04 -4.43
C GLN A 204 -23.56 8.04 -4.80
N THR A 205 -24.45 7.92 -3.81
CA THR A 205 -25.81 8.40 -3.99
C THR A 205 -25.72 9.92 -4.01
N ALA A 206 -26.02 10.51 -5.17
CA ALA A 206 -26.17 11.94 -5.35
C ALA A 206 -26.98 12.50 -4.17
N SER A 207 -26.37 13.42 -3.42
CA SER A 207 -27.08 14.18 -2.40
C SER A 207 -28.12 15.03 -3.13
N ALA A 208 -29.35 14.53 -3.21
CA ALA A 208 -30.49 15.33 -3.60
C ALA A 208 -30.60 16.44 -2.55
N ALA A 209 -30.31 17.66 -2.97
CA ALA A 209 -30.48 18.86 -2.15
C ALA A 209 -31.88 18.82 -1.54
N ARG A 210 -31.94 18.82 -0.21
CA ARG A 210 -33.19 18.99 0.52
C ARG A 210 -33.73 20.39 0.16
N PRO A 211 -34.95 20.52 -0.37
CA PRO A 211 -35.51 21.85 -0.58
C PRO A 211 -35.63 22.53 0.78
N VAL A 212 -35.07 23.73 0.88
CA VAL A 212 -35.31 24.63 2.00
C VAL A 212 -36.78 25.03 1.92
N ALA A 213 -37.56 24.64 2.93
CA ALA A 213 -38.95 25.06 3.06
C ALA A 213 -39.00 26.58 3.09
N GLY A 214 -39.77 27.16 2.16
CA GLY A 214 -40.05 28.58 2.11
C GLY A 214 -40.72 29.02 3.40
N VAL A 215 -40.17 30.05 4.03
CA VAL A 215 -40.82 30.80 5.09
C VAL A 215 -41.91 31.64 4.43
N GLU A 216 -43.18 31.34 4.75
CA GLU A 216 -44.32 32.19 4.43
C GLU A 216 -44.12 33.56 5.10
N ARG A 217 -44.11 34.63 4.30
CA ARG A 217 -44.26 35.99 4.82
C ARG A 217 -45.76 36.26 4.94
N GLY A 218 -46.25 36.32 6.16
CA GLY A 218 -47.53 36.98 6.45
C GLY A 218 -47.37 38.47 6.23
N GLU A 219 -48.18 39.04 5.35
CA GLU A 219 -48.44 40.48 5.30
C GLU A 219 -49.63 40.82 6.21
N VAL A 220 -49.52 41.98 6.83
CA VAL A 220 -50.45 42.63 7.77
C VAL A 220 -51.56 43.33 7.00
#